data_AF-A0A7R9Q982-F1
#
_entry.id   AF-A0A7R9Q982-F1
#
_cell.length_a   1.000
_cell.length_b   1.000
_cell.length_c   1.000
_cell.angle_alpha   90.00
_cell.angle_beta   90.00
_cell.angle_gamma   90.00
#
_symmetry.space_group_name_H-M   'P 1'
#
loop_
_entity.id
_entity.type
_entity.pdbx_description
1 polymer ?
#
loop_
_entity_poly.entity_id
_entity_poly.type
_entity_poly.pdbx_seq_one_letter_code
_entity_poly.pdbx_strand_id
1 'polypeptide(L)'
;RAYSKGYTVLQRPSKWGPIGQAIRRGTTAPRPLSPTTSACDSILESLANHSHRCVQRAPYCQRLLVRPIHTTLAANMSSQKWYLNQTVDESDPELFKLIQNEKRRQNRGLEMIASENFTSLSVLQCLSSCLHNKYSEGYPGQRFVTHVMSISSLCVIQLDTLRGPRAGVIFYRKGVKSVSKTGEKELYDFEDKINQAVFPGLQGGPHDNTIAGIATAMKQAATPEFAEYQKQVIKNAATLVKGLQSRGYTCVTGGTDNHLVWVDLRPKGLNGARAERVLEEISIACNKNTVPGDKSALNPGGIRLGTPALTTRGLNESDIEKVVDYIDEGLKLAQEIKAASPGVMLKDFFVTMNSEKYHSKIVSLRENIESFAEKFQMPGYEDY
;
A
#
# COMPACT_ATOMS: atom_id res chain seq x y z
N ARG A 1 -27.86 1.99 39.34
CA ARG A 1 -27.40 3.16 40.14
C ARG A 1 -26.17 3.75 39.44
N ALA A 2 -25.92 5.06 39.59
CA ALA A 2 -24.84 5.88 38.98
C ALA A 2 -23.52 5.12 38.67
N TYR A 3 -22.78 5.43 37.60
CA TYR A 3 -22.29 6.78 37.25
C TYR A 3 -22.39 7.17 35.77
N SER A 4 -22.85 8.39 35.54
CA SER A 4 -22.82 9.09 34.25
C SER A 4 -22.25 10.50 34.45
N LYS A 5 -20.99 10.72 34.06
CA LYS A 5 -20.32 12.01 33.86
C LYS A 5 -19.19 11.76 32.85
N GLY A 6 -18.92 12.59 31.85
CA GLY A 6 -19.60 13.82 31.42
C GLY A 6 -18.63 14.59 30.52
N TYR A 7 -18.85 14.57 29.20
CA TYR A 7 -18.02 15.32 28.26
C TYR A 7 -18.76 16.56 27.77
N THR A 8 -18.16 17.72 28.06
CA THR A 8 -18.71 19.05 27.78
C THR A 8 -18.78 19.29 26.27
N VAL A 9 -19.98 19.59 25.77
CA VAL A 9 -20.16 20.11 24.41
C VAL A 9 -19.60 21.52 24.35
N LEU A 10 -18.47 21.70 23.65
CA LEU A 10 -17.97 23.03 23.30
C LEU A 10 -18.91 23.67 22.29
N GLN A 11 -19.70 24.64 22.75
CA GLN A 11 -20.58 25.43 21.90
C GLN A 11 -19.76 26.24 20.87
N ARG A 12 -20.23 26.24 19.61
CA ARG A 12 -19.67 27.11 18.57
C ARG A 12 -19.90 28.59 18.92
N PRO A 13 -18.90 29.47 18.79
CA PRO A 13 -19.15 30.91 18.81
C PRO A 13 -20.00 31.32 17.61
N SER A 14 -21.22 31.78 17.87
CA SER A 14 -22.06 32.42 16.86
C SER A 14 -21.59 33.85 16.60
N LYS A 15 -21.00 34.12 15.42
CA LYS A 15 -21.01 35.42 14.71
C LYS A 15 -20.16 35.34 13.43
N TRP A 16 -20.83 35.18 12.29
CA TRP A 16 -20.35 35.70 11.01
C TRP A 16 -21.47 36.57 10.44
N GLY A 17 -21.24 37.88 10.39
CA GLY A 17 -22.17 38.83 9.78
C GLY A 17 -22.04 38.83 8.25
N PRO A 18 -23.06 39.27 7.50
CA PRO A 18 -23.06 39.20 6.05
C PRO A 18 -22.23 40.35 5.44
N ILE A 19 -21.38 40.02 4.46
CA ILE A 19 -20.89 40.99 3.47
C ILE A 19 -21.63 40.72 2.17
N GLY A 20 -22.34 41.75 1.68
CA GLY A 20 -23.18 41.69 0.48
C GLY A 20 -22.39 41.46 -0.82
N GLN A 21 -22.99 40.80 -1.80
CA GLN A 21 -23.78 41.44 -2.87
C GLN A 21 -22.98 42.22 -3.93
N ALA A 22 -22.45 41.48 -4.90
CA ALA A 22 -22.54 41.75 -6.35
C ALA A 22 -22.33 40.38 -7.03
N ILE A 23 -23.14 39.90 -7.98
CA ILE A 23 -23.56 40.51 -9.25
C ILE A 23 -25.04 40.19 -9.54
N ARG A 24 -25.73 41.06 -10.28
CA ARG A 24 -27.16 40.91 -10.59
C ARG A 24 -27.43 40.00 -11.80
N ARG A 25 -28.44 39.14 -11.64
CA ARG A 25 -29.48 38.73 -12.61
C ARG A 25 -29.14 38.77 -14.12
N GLY A 26 -29.04 37.57 -14.69
CA GLY A 26 -29.23 37.31 -16.13
C GLY A 26 -30.08 36.05 -16.33
N THR A 27 -31.39 36.13 -16.09
CA THR A 27 -32.30 34.98 -16.18
C THR A 27 -32.95 34.87 -17.57
N THR A 28 -32.52 33.91 -18.38
CA THR A 28 -33.32 33.30 -19.44
C THR A 28 -33.08 31.79 -19.48
N ALA A 29 -34.16 31.01 -19.57
CA ALA A 29 -34.13 29.55 -19.64
C ALA A 29 -33.97 29.08 -21.12
N PRO A 30 -33.44 27.87 -21.37
CA PRO A 30 -33.06 27.44 -22.72
C PRO A 30 -34.25 27.04 -23.60
N ARG A 31 -34.11 27.21 -24.93
CA ARG A 31 -34.97 26.57 -25.94
C ARG A 31 -34.34 25.27 -26.45
N PRO A 32 -35.14 24.24 -26.79
CA PRO A 32 -34.64 23.00 -27.37
C PRO A 32 -34.39 23.14 -28.88
N LEU A 33 -33.34 22.50 -29.38
CA LEU A 33 -33.11 22.27 -30.80
C LEU A 33 -32.53 20.87 -31.02
N SER A 34 -33.04 20.19 -32.05
CA SER A 34 -32.60 18.90 -32.57
C SER A 34 -32.96 18.84 -34.07
N PRO A 35 -32.35 17.94 -34.86
CA PRO A 35 -30.92 17.81 -35.05
C PRO A 35 -30.57 17.92 -36.55
N THR A 36 -29.49 18.64 -36.93
CA THR A 36 -29.03 18.69 -38.33
C THR A 36 -27.50 18.64 -38.43
N THR A 37 -27.02 17.60 -39.12
CA THR A 37 -25.63 17.36 -39.46
C THR A 37 -25.17 18.23 -40.64
N SER A 38 -24.28 19.22 -40.41
CA SER A 38 -23.30 19.74 -41.40
C SER A 38 -22.53 20.97 -40.87
N ALA A 39 -21.71 20.83 -39.82
CA ALA A 39 -21.01 21.98 -39.20
C ALA A 39 -19.63 21.66 -38.60
N CYS A 40 -18.88 20.70 -39.17
CA CYS A 40 -17.51 20.38 -38.70
C CYS A 40 -16.39 20.88 -39.63
N ASP A 41 -16.67 21.16 -40.90
CA ASP A 41 -15.60 21.42 -41.89
C ASP A 41 -15.28 22.92 -42.13
N SER A 42 -16.12 23.85 -41.65
CA SER A 42 -15.99 25.30 -41.95
C SER A 42 -15.24 26.14 -40.91
N ILE A 43 -14.73 25.54 -39.83
CA ILE A 43 -14.00 26.25 -38.76
C ILE A 43 -12.47 26.08 -38.88
N LEU A 44 -11.99 25.04 -39.55
CA LEU A 44 -10.56 24.75 -39.71
C LEU A 44 -9.83 25.65 -40.73
N GLU A 45 -10.52 26.24 -41.71
CA GLU A 45 -9.89 27.14 -42.70
C GLU A 45 -9.73 28.61 -42.25
N SER A 46 -10.48 29.05 -41.22
CA SER A 46 -10.48 30.46 -40.79
C SER A 46 -9.25 30.86 -39.96
N LEU A 47 -8.67 29.91 -39.20
CA LEU A 47 -7.53 30.18 -38.31
C LEU A 47 -6.15 30.10 -38.99
N ALA A 48 -6.06 29.48 -40.18
CA ALA A 48 -4.79 29.34 -40.91
C ALA A 48 -4.34 30.63 -41.64
N ASN A 49 -5.26 31.58 -41.88
CA ASN A 49 -4.99 32.76 -42.74
C ASN A 49 -4.70 34.07 -41.99
N HIS A 50 -4.66 34.07 -40.65
CA HIS A 50 -4.43 35.28 -39.84
C HIS A 50 -2.97 35.56 -39.46
N SER A 51 -2.02 34.68 -39.82
CA SER A 51 -0.60 34.80 -39.46
C SER A 51 0.29 35.53 -40.49
N HIS A 52 -0.24 35.93 -41.66
CA HIS A 52 0.57 36.41 -42.78
C HIS A 52 0.30 37.85 -43.29
N ARG A 53 -0.46 38.68 -42.56
CA ARG A 53 -0.71 40.09 -42.96
C ARG A 53 -0.59 41.11 -41.83
N CYS A 54 0.61 41.30 -41.27
CA CYS A 54 0.89 42.51 -40.46
C CYS A 54 2.37 42.96 -40.38
N VAL A 55 3.15 42.84 -41.46
CA VAL A 55 4.55 43.37 -41.50
C VAL A 55 4.89 44.07 -42.82
N GLN A 56 4.09 45.07 -43.24
CA GLN A 56 4.51 46.07 -44.24
C GLN A 56 3.81 47.42 -44.03
N ARG A 57 4.50 48.38 -43.39
CA ARG A 57 4.48 49.86 -43.59
C ARG A 57 4.85 50.63 -42.31
N ALA A 58 6.11 51.07 -42.23
CA ALA A 58 6.54 52.41 -41.76
C ALA A 58 8.09 52.45 -41.67
N PRO A 59 8.78 53.40 -42.34
CA PRO A 59 10.19 53.68 -42.07
C PRO A 59 10.34 54.62 -40.86
N TYR A 60 11.60 54.90 -40.46
CA TYR A 60 11.99 55.89 -39.45
C TYR A 60 11.70 55.55 -37.97
N CYS A 61 12.60 54.75 -37.38
CA CYS A 61 13.16 55.08 -36.06
C CYS A 61 14.61 54.58 -35.96
N GLN A 62 15.51 55.41 -35.45
CA GLN A 62 16.96 55.18 -35.53
C GLN A 62 17.51 54.38 -34.35
N ARG A 63 18.50 53.53 -34.65
CA ARG A 63 19.62 53.11 -33.77
C ARG A 63 19.37 53.09 -32.26
N LEU A 64 18.93 51.94 -31.75
CA LEU A 64 19.42 51.41 -30.47
C LEU A 64 20.06 50.05 -30.72
N LEU A 65 21.39 49.98 -30.63
CA LEU A 65 22.16 48.74 -30.69
C LEU A 65 22.03 47.98 -29.37
N VAL A 66 20.83 47.42 -29.11
CA VAL A 66 20.69 46.39 -28.08
C VAL A 66 21.27 45.10 -28.66
N ARG A 67 22.46 44.72 -28.18
CA ARG A 67 23.07 43.42 -28.51
C ARG A 67 22.07 42.31 -28.14
N PRO A 68 21.83 41.31 -29.00
CA PRO A 68 20.94 40.21 -28.66
C PRO A 68 21.57 39.35 -27.55
N ILE A 69 21.10 39.50 -26.32
CA ILE A 69 21.42 38.60 -25.19
C ILE A 69 20.56 37.33 -25.33
N HIS A 70 20.67 36.65 -26.47
CA HIS A 70 19.83 35.50 -26.84
C HIS A 70 20.61 34.23 -27.19
N THR A 71 21.94 34.22 -27.04
CA THR A 71 22.80 33.07 -27.35
C THR A 71 23.37 32.33 -26.13
N THR A 72 23.01 32.72 -24.90
CA THR A 72 23.58 32.13 -23.66
C THR A 72 22.55 31.45 -22.74
N LEU A 73 21.29 31.32 -23.17
CA LEU A 73 20.25 30.59 -22.42
C LEU A 73 19.93 29.20 -23.01
N ALA A 74 20.08 29.01 -24.33
CA ALA A 74 19.82 27.72 -24.98
C ALA A 74 20.80 26.61 -24.56
N ALA A 75 22.05 26.96 -24.21
CA ALA A 75 23.09 26.01 -23.82
C ALA A 75 22.87 25.36 -22.44
N ASN A 76 22.01 25.93 -21.58
CA ASN A 76 21.75 25.43 -20.23
C ASN A 76 20.46 24.57 -20.12
N MET A 77 19.74 24.33 -21.22
CA MET A 77 18.57 23.44 -21.21
C MET A 77 18.88 21.99 -21.61
N SER A 78 20.05 21.72 -22.22
CA SER A 78 20.51 20.35 -22.48
C SER A 78 20.81 19.59 -21.18
N SER A 79 21.31 20.28 -20.15
CA SER A 79 21.63 19.74 -18.83
C SER A 79 20.44 19.47 -17.92
N GLN A 80 19.19 19.74 -18.35
CA GLN A 80 17.99 19.19 -17.70
C GLN A 80 17.39 17.98 -18.44
N LYS A 81 17.79 17.76 -19.69
CA LYS A 81 17.20 16.73 -20.55
C LYS A 81 17.82 15.34 -20.36
N TRP A 82 18.96 15.24 -19.66
CA TRP A 82 19.69 13.99 -19.44
C TRP A 82 19.18 13.20 -18.24
N TYR A 83 19.05 13.80 -17.05
CA TYR A 83 18.73 13.04 -15.82
C TYR A 83 17.29 12.49 -15.76
N LEU A 84 16.32 13.14 -16.42
CA LEU A 84 14.90 12.72 -16.37
C LEU A 84 14.60 11.39 -17.06
N ASN A 85 15.52 10.86 -17.87
CA ASN A 85 15.38 9.57 -18.55
C ASN A 85 16.43 8.54 -18.10
N GLN A 86 17.22 8.85 -17.07
CA GLN A 86 18.18 7.90 -16.51
C GLN A 86 17.48 6.82 -15.70
N THR A 87 18.09 5.64 -15.68
CA THR A 87 17.69 4.57 -14.77
C THR A 87 18.20 4.85 -13.35
N VAL A 88 17.69 4.11 -12.35
CA VAL A 88 18.07 4.33 -10.95
C VAL A 88 19.52 3.96 -10.70
N ASP A 89 20.05 2.94 -11.38
CA ASP A 89 21.47 2.55 -11.32
C ASP A 89 22.41 3.60 -11.94
N GLU A 90 21.98 4.31 -12.98
CA GLU A 90 22.75 5.42 -13.58
C GLU A 90 22.73 6.70 -12.73
N SER A 91 21.61 6.99 -12.07
CA SER A 91 21.38 8.25 -11.34
C SER A 91 21.67 8.18 -9.84
N ASP A 92 21.40 7.04 -9.21
CA ASP A 92 21.61 6.76 -7.78
C ASP A 92 21.98 5.28 -7.55
N PRO A 93 23.23 4.89 -7.84
CA PRO A 93 23.71 3.52 -7.66
C PRO A 93 23.73 3.06 -6.20
N GLU A 94 23.70 3.98 -5.22
CA GLU A 94 23.59 3.63 -3.80
C GLU A 94 22.16 3.14 -3.48
N LEU A 95 21.13 3.90 -3.89
CA LEU A 95 19.74 3.48 -3.77
C LEU A 95 19.45 2.20 -4.55
N PHE A 96 19.98 2.06 -5.77
CA PHE A 96 19.84 0.83 -6.56
C PHE A 96 20.40 -0.40 -5.82
N LYS A 97 21.57 -0.27 -5.20
CA LYS A 97 22.16 -1.33 -4.38
C LYS A 97 21.32 -1.68 -3.13
N LEU A 98 20.64 -0.70 -2.52
CA LEU A 98 19.70 -0.94 -1.43
C LEU A 98 18.46 -1.72 -1.90
N ILE A 99 17.92 -1.40 -3.09
CA ILE A 99 16.81 -2.14 -3.71
C ILE A 99 17.23 -3.60 -3.95
N GLN A 100 18.40 -3.84 -4.55
CA GLN A 100 18.95 -5.18 -4.77
C GLN A 100 19.21 -5.97 -3.48
N ASN A 101 19.59 -5.30 -2.40
CA ASN A 101 19.74 -5.94 -1.10
C ASN A 101 18.37 -6.39 -0.53
N GLU A 102 17.33 -5.56 -0.69
CA GLU A 102 15.97 -5.89 -0.22
C GLU A 102 15.30 -6.97 -1.09
N LYS A 103 15.46 -6.95 -2.43
CA LYS A 103 15.02 -8.07 -3.27
C LYS A 103 15.68 -9.37 -2.82
N ARG A 104 17.00 -9.37 -2.60
CA ARG A 104 17.72 -10.54 -2.08
C ARG A 104 17.20 -10.99 -0.71
N ARG A 105 16.91 -10.06 0.22
CA ARG A 105 16.24 -10.38 1.50
C ARG A 105 14.91 -11.09 1.29
N GLN A 106 14.04 -10.55 0.44
CA GLN A 106 12.73 -11.13 0.15
C GLN A 106 12.85 -12.51 -0.52
N ASN A 107 13.81 -12.69 -1.43
CA ASN A 107 13.99 -13.95 -2.15
C ASN A 107 14.47 -15.10 -1.26
N ARG A 108 15.40 -14.82 -0.34
CA ARG A 108 15.96 -15.82 0.58
C ARG A 108 15.19 -15.94 1.91
N GLY A 109 14.32 -14.99 2.22
CA GLY A 109 13.53 -14.97 3.46
C GLY A 109 12.26 -15.81 3.39
N LEU A 110 11.90 -16.41 4.53
CA LEU A 110 10.55 -16.91 4.80
C LEU A 110 9.73 -15.79 5.44
N GLU A 111 8.99 -15.07 4.60
CA GLU A 111 8.14 -13.94 5.02
C GLU A 111 6.84 -14.45 5.66
N MET A 112 6.80 -14.48 6.99
CA MET A 112 5.69 -14.96 7.82
C MET A 112 4.91 -13.81 8.50
N ILE A 113 5.19 -12.54 8.17
CA ILE A 113 4.40 -11.41 8.66
C ILE A 113 3.01 -11.47 8.00
N ALA A 114 1.97 -11.69 8.80
CA ALA A 114 0.60 -11.94 8.30
C ALA A 114 -0.02 -10.80 7.46
N SER A 115 0.51 -9.58 7.59
CA SER A 115 0.10 -8.39 6.82
C SER A 115 0.98 -8.12 5.59
N GLU A 116 1.97 -8.96 5.30
CA GLU A 116 2.84 -8.81 4.13
C GLU A 116 2.49 -9.79 2.99
N ASN A 117 2.78 -9.35 1.77
CA ASN A 117 2.54 -10.11 0.54
C ASN A 117 3.34 -9.51 -0.63
N PHE A 118 3.61 -10.30 -1.66
CA PHE A 118 4.34 -9.86 -2.85
C PHE A 118 3.37 -9.46 -3.95
N THR A 119 3.34 -8.18 -4.33
CA THR A 119 2.43 -7.72 -5.39
C THR A 119 2.89 -8.13 -6.79
N SER A 120 1.95 -8.20 -7.73
CA SER A 120 2.24 -8.61 -9.12
C SER A 120 3.00 -7.55 -9.91
N LEU A 121 3.80 -7.97 -10.89
CA LEU A 121 4.51 -7.07 -11.80
C LEU A 121 3.58 -6.06 -12.49
N SER A 122 2.40 -6.48 -12.94
CA SER A 122 1.41 -5.59 -13.56
C SER A 122 0.88 -4.50 -12.62
N VAL A 123 0.88 -4.74 -11.29
CA VAL A 123 0.54 -3.71 -10.30
C VAL A 123 1.70 -2.73 -10.13
N LEU A 124 2.95 -3.22 -10.06
CA LEU A 124 4.14 -2.37 -9.99
C LEU A 124 4.24 -1.44 -11.22
N GLN A 125 4.00 -1.97 -12.42
CA GLN A 125 3.95 -1.20 -13.66
C GLN A 125 2.88 -0.09 -13.66
N CYS A 126 1.76 -0.30 -12.96
CA CYS A 126 0.77 0.77 -12.77
C CYS A 126 1.30 1.88 -11.85
N LEU A 127 2.01 1.51 -10.76
CA LEU A 127 2.59 2.45 -9.81
C LEU A 127 3.66 3.34 -10.45
N SER A 128 4.51 2.79 -11.33
CA SER A 128 5.56 3.53 -12.04
C SER A 128 5.08 4.16 -13.37
N SER A 129 3.77 4.25 -13.60
CA SER A 129 3.21 4.80 -14.84
C SER A 129 3.10 6.34 -14.83
N CYS A 130 2.92 6.92 -16.02
CA CYS A 130 2.73 8.37 -16.19
C CYS A 130 1.51 8.95 -15.47
N LEU A 131 0.61 8.11 -14.93
CA LEU A 131 -0.50 8.52 -14.08
C LEU A 131 -0.04 9.24 -12.80
N HIS A 132 1.20 9.02 -12.34
CA HIS A 132 1.78 9.74 -11.21
C HIS A 132 1.90 11.26 -11.47
N ASN A 133 1.99 11.66 -12.74
CA ASN A 133 2.21 13.06 -13.14
C ASN A 133 0.93 13.90 -13.15
N LYS A 134 -0.26 13.30 -12.94
CA LYS A 134 -1.54 13.99 -13.14
C LYS A 134 -2.18 14.41 -11.82
N TYR A 135 -2.52 15.68 -11.74
CA TYR A 135 -3.39 16.24 -10.70
C TYR A 135 -4.85 16.23 -11.17
N SER A 136 -5.76 15.69 -10.35
CA SER A 136 -7.11 15.30 -10.79
C SER A 136 -8.20 15.45 -9.71
N GLU A 137 -8.08 16.47 -8.87
CA GLU A 137 -9.03 16.81 -7.79
C GLU A 137 -10.52 16.81 -8.19
N GLY A 138 -11.36 16.40 -7.24
CA GLY A 138 -12.78 16.11 -7.44
C GLY A 138 -13.03 14.66 -7.86
N TYR A 139 -14.23 14.40 -8.35
CA TYR A 139 -14.68 13.05 -8.73
C TYR A 139 -14.90 12.94 -10.24
N PRO A 140 -14.92 11.74 -10.85
CA PRO A 140 -15.22 11.57 -12.27
C PRO A 140 -16.54 12.27 -12.67
N GLY A 141 -16.48 13.08 -13.75
CA GLY A 141 -17.59 13.95 -14.17
C GLY A 141 -17.74 15.27 -13.38
N GLN A 142 -17.05 15.42 -12.25
CA GLN A 142 -17.07 16.59 -11.36
C GLN A 142 -15.66 16.93 -10.86
N ARG A 143 -14.69 17.07 -11.79
CA ARG A 143 -13.30 17.43 -11.48
C ARG A 143 -13.07 18.94 -11.59
N PHE A 144 -12.19 19.46 -10.72
CA PHE A 144 -11.80 20.88 -10.73
C PHE A 144 -10.78 21.21 -11.83
N VAL A 145 -10.08 20.20 -12.36
CA VAL A 145 -9.09 20.33 -13.43
C VAL A 145 -9.59 19.60 -14.69
N THR A 146 -9.46 20.23 -15.86
CA THR A 146 -9.92 19.65 -17.13
C THR A 146 -8.96 18.60 -17.69
N HIS A 147 -9.48 17.76 -18.61
CA HIS A 147 -8.74 16.71 -19.32
C HIS A 147 -8.08 15.68 -18.39
N VAL A 148 -8.88 14.75 -17.86
CA VAL A 148 -8.42 13.60 -17.07
C VAL A 148 -9.21 12.34 -17.47
N MET A 149 -8.52 11.26 -17.82
CA MET A 149 -9.15 9.98 -18.15
C MET A 149 -9.87 9.35 -16.94
N SER A 150 -10.81 8.45 -17.20
CA SER A 150 -11.76 7.95 -16.20
C SER A 150 -11.24 6.75 -15.40
N ILE A 151 -10.25 6.96 -14.53
CA ILE A 151 -9.70 5.92 -13.63
C ILE A 151 -10.17 6.10 -12.17
N SER A 152 -10.56 7.31 -11.76
CA SER A 152 -10.70 7.71 -10.34
C SER A 152 -12.04 7.31 -9.66
N SER A 153 -12.39 6.02 -9.64
CA SER A 153 -13.57 5.50 -8.90
C SER A 153 -13.23 4.38 -7.90
N LEU A 154 -11.97 4.28 -7.49
CA LEU A 154 -11.46 3.17 -6.68
C LEU A 154 -10.44 3.63 -5.65
N CYS A 155 -10.46 2.98 -4.50
CA CYS A 155 -9.24 2.56 -3.81
C CYS A 155 -9.50 1.20 -3.14
N VAL A 156 -8.55 0.66 -2.38
CA VAL A 156 -8.69 -0.33 -1.29
C VAL A 156 -7.41 -0.35 -0.48
N ILE A 157 -7.56 -0.56 0.83
CA ILE A 157 -6.78 -1.40 1.74
C ILE A 157 -5.27 -1.07 1.82
N GLN A 158 -4.58 -1.32 2.94
CA GLN A 158 -3.26 -1.94 2.76
C GLN A 158 -3.56 -3.36 2.23
N LEU A 159 -3.17 -3.64 0.99
CA LEU A 159 -3.69 -4.77 0.21
C LEU A 159 -2.99 -6.09 0.57
N ASP A 160 -2.95 -6.41 1.87
CA ASP A 160 -2.26 -7.55 2.48
C ASP A 160 -2.63 -8.87 1.79
N THR A 161 -3.82 -9.42 2.05
CA THR A 161 -4.30 -10.65 1.39
C THR A 161 -4.79 -10.43 -0.04
N LEU A 162 -5.08 -9.18 -0.43
CA LEU A 162 -5.60 -8.83 -1.75
C LEU A 162 -4.48 -8.50 -2.78
N ARG A 163 -3.22 -8.51 -2.34
CA ARG A 163 -1.98 -8.54 -3.14
C ARG A 163 -1.76 -7.37 -4.12
N GLY A 164 -2.32 -6.20 -3.83
CA GLY A 164 -2.19 -4.96 -4.60
C GLY A 164 -1.26 -3.92 -3.96
N PRO A 165 -1.37 -2.63 -4.34
CA PRO A 165 -0.56 -1.56 -3.77
C PRO A 165 -1.03 -1.11 -2.37
N ARG A 166 -0.35 -0.13 -1.74
CA ARG A 166 -0.74 0.42 -0.43
C ARG A 166 -1.78 1.56 -0.60
N ALA A 167 -3.05 1.42 -0.16
CA ALA A 167 -4.14 2.42 -0.33
C ALA A 167 -5.38 2.28 0.64
N GLY A 168 -6.59 2.79 0.28
CA GLY A 168 -7.87 2.71 1.05
C GLY A 168 -9.04 3.53 0.45
N VAL A 169 -10.33 3.11 0.32
CA VAL A 169 -11.10 1.89 0.71
C VAL A 169 -12.00 2.15 1.91
N ILE A 170 -12.91 3.12 1.71
CA ILE A 170 -14.22 3.17 2.32
C ILE A 170 -15.29 2.63 1.33
N PHE A 171 -15.81 1.41 1.55
CA PHE A 171 -17.06 0.96 0.93
C PHE A 171 -18.26 1.50 1.73
N TYR A 172 -19.35 1.88 1.07
CA TYR A 172 -20.57 2.34 1.73
C TYR A 172 -21.85 1.85 1.07
N ARG A 173 -22.91 1.73 1.87
CA ARG A 173 -24.25 1.36 1.40
C ARG A 173 -24.94 2.55 0.74
N LYS A 174 -25.67 2.27 -0.34
CA LYS A 174 -26.56 3.21 -1.07
C LYS A 174 -27.96 2.62 -1.18
N GLY A 175 -28.94 3.45 -1.52
CA GLY A 175 -30.34 3.04 -1.70
C GLY A 175 -31.13 3.00 -0.40
N VAL A 176 -32.16 2.15 -0.35
CA VAL A 176 -33.09 2.06 0.81
C VAL A 176 -32.41 1.37 1.99
N LYS A 177 -32.46 2.03 3.15
CA LYS A 177 -32.00 1.54 4.45
C LYS A 177 -33.12 0.83 5.20
N SER A 178 -34.30 1.44 5.24
CA SER A 178 -35.49 0.87 5.89
C SER A 178 -36.78 1.34 5.21
N VAL A 179 -37.89 0.66 5.50
CA VAL A 179 -39.23 1.11 5.13
C VAL A 179 -40.05 1.23 6.40
N SER A 180 -40.67 2.38 6.63
CA SER A 180 -41.47 2.65 7.82
C SER A 180 -42.79 1.88 7.79
N LYS A 181 -43.50 1.84 8.92
CA LYS A 181 -44.86 1.27 9.00
C LYS A 181 -45.88 2.00 8.13
N THR A 182 -45.60 3.24 7.71
CA THR A 182 -46.41 4.05 6.79
C THR A 182 -46.03 3.86 5.32
N GLY A 183 -45.02 3.03 5.02
CA GLY A 183 -44.52 2.77 3.66
C GLY A 183 -43.45 3.76 3.17
N GLU A 184 -43.03 4.72 4.01
CA GLU A 184 -42.00 5.70 3.67
C GLU A 184 -40.62 5.05 3.65
N LYS A 185 -39.81 5.36 2.63
CA LYS A 185 -38.48 4.78 2.44
C LYS A 185 -37.42 5.68 3.07
N GLU A 186 -36.74 5.17 4.09
CA GLU A 186 -35.51 5.78 4.60
C GLU A 186 -34.35 5.40 3.67
N LEU A 187 -33.59 6.39 3.18
CA LEU A 187 -32.42 6.17 2.34
C LEU A 187 -31.11 6.20 3.16
N TYR A 188 -30.08 5.52 2.69
CA TYR A 188 -28.71 5.72 3.16
C TYR A 188 -28.17 7.07 2.70
N ASP A 189 -27.50 7.79 3.61
CA ASP A 189 -26.95 9.13 3.42
C ASP A 189 -25.39 9.16 3.46
N PHE A 190 -24.77 7.99 3.25
CA PHE A 190 -23.32 7.81 3.42
C PHE A 190 -22.48 8.36 2.28
N GLU A 191 -22.96 8.29 1.03
CA GLU A 191 -22.17 8.60 -0.17
C GLU A 191 -21.59 10.02 -0.14
N ASP A 192 -22.45 11.02 -0.09
CA ASP A 192 -22.03 12.43 -0.10
C ASP A 192 -21.16 12.75 1.11
N LYS A 193 -21.51 12.24 2.29
CA LYS A 193 -20.77 12.48 3.54
C LYS A 193 -19.35 11.90 3.50
N ILE A 194 -19.19 10.69 2.97
CA ILE A 194 -17.89 10.03 2.87
C ILE A 194 -17.05 10.66 1.76
N ASN A 195 -17.65 10.90 0.59
CA ASN A 195 -16.95 11.54 -0.52
C ASN A 195 -16.45 12.94 -0.11
N GLN A 196 -17.31 13.79 0.47
CA GLN A 196 -16.92 15.12 0.95
C GLN A 196 -15.89 15.08 2.08
N ALA A 197 -15.92 14.07 2.95
CA ALA A 197 -14.91 13.89 4.00
C ALA A 197 -13.53 13.49 3.43
N VAL A 198 -13.48 12.70 2.35
CA VAL A 198 -12.25 12.40 1.62
C VAL A 198 -11.76 13.66 0.91
N PHE A 199 -12.56 14.21 -0.01
CA PHE A 199 -12.26 15.44 -0.74
C PHE A 199 -13.50 16.34 -0.82
N PRO A 200 -13.45 17.62 -0.40
CA PRO A 200 -12.24 18.39 -0.03
C PRO A 200 -11.88 18.31 1.47
N GLY A 201 -12.47 17.40 2.24
CA GLY A 201 -12.35 17.39 3.71
C GLY A 201 -10.96 17.09 4.28
N LEU A 202 -10.24 16.11 3.72
CA LEU A 202 -8.99 15.59 4.31
C LEU A 202 -7.84 15.40 3.30
N GLN A 203 -8.13 15.19 2.02
CA GLN A 203 -7.15 14.95 0.96
C GLN A 203 -7.27 16.01 -0.15
N GLY A 204 -6.21 16.13 -0.96
CA GLY A 204 -6.17 16.94 -2.19
C GLY A 204 -6.25 16.06 -3.44
N GLY A 205 -5.32 16.25 -4.38
CA GLY A 205 -5.23 15.44 -5.59
C GLY A 205 -5.01 13.93 -5.32
N PRO A 206 -5.74 13.04 -6.00
CA PRO A 206 -5.63 11.59 -5.80
C PRO A 206 -4.40 11.01 -6.50
N HIS A 207 -3.90 9.87 -6.01
CA HIS A 207 -2.78 9.14 -6.61
C HIS A 207 -3.27 8.21 -7.73
N ASP A 208 -3.54 8.75 -8.93
CA ASP A 208 -4.14 8.00 -10.06
C ASP A 208 -3.33 6.74 -10.47
N ASN A 209 -2.00 6.75 -10.30
CA ASN A 209 -1.14 5.56 -10.51
C ASN A 209 -1.46 4.42 -9.52
N THR A 210 -1.66 4.76 -8.25
CA THR A 210 -2.06 3.81 -7.20
C THR A 210 -3.48 3.31 -7.45
N ILE A 211 -4.40 4.17 -7.89
CA ILE A 211 -5.77 3.79 -8.27
C ILE A 211 -5.76 2.77 -9.43
N ALA A 212 -4.93 2.97 -10.44
CA ALA A 212 -4.75 1.99 -11.52
C ALA A 212 -4.18 0.66 -11.01
N GLY A 213 -3.21 0.70 -10.08
CA GLY A 213 -2.70 -0.51 -9.42
C GLY A 213 -3.77 -1.28 -8.64
N ILE A 214 -4.69 -0.57 -7.98
CA ILE A 214 -5.85 -1.16 -7.29
C ILE A 214 -6.82 -1.79 -8.30
N ALA A 215 -7.14 -1.12 -9.40
CA ALA A 215 -8.01 -1.65 -10.44
C ALA A 215 -7.43 -2.96 -11.04
N THR A 216 -6.12 -2.99 -11.28
CA THR A 216 -5.40 -4.19 -11.73
C THR A 216 -5.46 -5.31 -10.69
N ALA A 217 -5.24 -5.01 -9.41
CA ALA A 217 -5.33 -6.00 -8.33
C ALA A 217 -6.76 -6.55 -8.16
N MET A 218 -7.80 -5.70 -8.24
CA MET A 218 -9.20 -6.15 -8.21
C MET A 218 -9.56 -7.02 -9.41
N LYS A 219 -9.03 -6.71 -10.61
CA LYS A 219 -9.23 -7.55 -11.80
C LYS A 219 -8.62 -8.94 -11.60
N GLN A 220 -7.44 -9.04 -10.98
CA GLN A 220 -6.85 -10.32 -10.58
C GLN A 220 -7.70 -11.02 -9.51
N ALA A 221 -8.20 -10.28 -8.52
CA ALA A 221 -8.98 -10.85 -7.42
C ALA A 221 -10.32 -11.47 -7.85
N ALA A 222 -10.82 -11.07 -9.01
CA ALA A 222 -12.05 -11.61 -9.61
C ALA A 222 -11.82 -12.92 -10.39
N THR A 223 -10.58 -13.41 -10.56
CA THR A 223 -10.32 -14.62 -11.36
C THR A 223 -10.39 -15.93 -10.54
N PRO A 224 -10.69 -17.08 -11.17
CA PRO A 224 -10.74 -18.37 -10.48
C PRO A 224 -9.41 -18.77 -9.83
N GLU A 225 -8.28 -18.39 -10.43
CA GLU A 225 -6.93 -18.70 -9.93
C GLU A 225 -6.67 -17.96 -8.62
N PHE A 226 -7.15 -16.73 -8.48
CA PHE A 226 -7.05 -16.00 -7.22
C PHE A 226 -7.93 -16.60 -6.13
N ALA A 227 -9.12 -17.12 -6.49
CA ALA A 227 -9.96 -17.85 -5.55
C ALA A 227 -9.30 -19.16 -5.07
N GLU A 228 -8.58 -19.89 -5.92
CA GLU A 228 -7.81 -21.07 -5.49
C GLU A 228 -6.58 -20.69 -4.65
N TYR A 229 -5.87 -19.61 -5.00
CA TYR A 229 -4.81 -19.02 -4.16
C TYR A 229 -5.32 -18.75 -2.74
N GLN A 230 -6.48 -18.10 -2.57
CA GLN A 230 -7.05 -17.83 -1.24
C GLN A 230 -7.41 -19.11 -0.49
N LYS A 231 -7.94 -20.15 -1.16
CA LYS A 231 -8.13 -21.46 -0.52
C LYS A 231 -6.81 -22.05 -0.05
N GLN A 232 -5.76 -21.97 -0.86
CA GLN A 232 -4.44 -22.47 -0.50
C GLN A 232 -3.84 -21.72 0.69
N VAL A 233 -4.03 -20.40 0.80
CA VAL A 233 -3.63 -19.60 1.98
C VAL A 233 -4.25 -20.18 3.27
N ILE A 234 -5.54 -20.55 3.24
CA ILE A 234 -6.25 -21.14 4.39
C ILE A 234 -5.76 -22.58 4.68
N LYS A 235 -5.61 -23.43 3.66
CA LYS A 235 -5.05 -24.80 3.83
C LYS A 235 -3.66 -24.73 4.47
N ASN A 236 -2.79 -23.86 3.96
CA ASN A 236 -1.47 -23.61 4.50
C ASN A 236 -1.52 -23.13 5.97
N ALA A 237 -2.44 -22.23 6.33
CA ALA A 237 -2.59 -21.74 7.70
C ALA A 237 -3.08 -22.85 8.66
N ALA A 238 -4.00 -23.71 8.23
CA ALA A 238 -4.43 -24.88 8.99
C ALA A 238 -3.30 -25.89 9.21
N THR A 239 -2.47 -26.13 8.18
CA THR A 239 -1.27 -27.00 8.28
C THR A 239 -0.23 -26.43 9.25
N LEU A 240 0.00 -25.10 9.20
CA LEU A 240 0.87 -24.39 10.13
C LEU A 240 0.40 -24.55 11.59
N VAL A 241 -0.90 -24.39 11.86
CA VAL A 241 -1.49 -24.67 13.19
C VAL A 241 -1.22 -26.12 13.62
N LYS A 242 -1.59 -27.09 12.78
CA LYS A 242 -1.49 -28.52 13.08
C LYS A 242 -0.04 -28.91 13.41
N GLY A 243 0.92 -28.42 12.62
CA GLY A 243 2.34 -28.69 12.81
C GLY A 243 2.93 -28.04 14.08
N LEU A 244 2.48 -26.84 14.43
CA LEU A 244 2.89 -26.18 15.67
C LEU A 244 2.29 -26.87 16.91
N GLN A 245 1.02 -27.27 16.84
CA GLN A 245 0.35 -28.01 17.91
C GLN A 245 0.96 -29.40 18.13
N SER A 246 1.35 -30.14 17.07
CA SER A 246 2.02 -31.44 17.23
C SER A 246 3.40 -31.33 17.88
N ARG A 247 4.07 -30.18 17.72
CA ARG A 247 5.34 -29.84 18.42
C ARG A 247 5.09 -29.19 19.80
N GLY A 248 3.84 -29.17 20.26
CA GLY A 248 3.42 -28.75 21.60
C GLY A 248 3.37 -27.23 21.81
N TYR A 249 3.26 -26.43 20.76
CA TYR A 249 3.00 -24.99 20.88
C TYR A 249 1.51 -24.71 21.08
N THR A 250 1.19 -23.67 21.85
CA THR A 250 -0.20 -23.27 22.10
C THR A 250 -0.62 -22.22 21.10
N CYS A 251 -1.56 -22.55 20.21
CA CYS A 251 -2.24 -21.56 19.39
C CYS A 251 -3.35 -20.86 20.19
N VAL A 252 -3.38 -19.53 20.17
CA VAL A 252 -4.48 -18.74 20.75
C VAL A 252 -5.79 -19.15 20.06
N THR A 253 -6.90 -19.17 20.81
CA THR A 253 -8.21 -19.72 20.38
C THR A 253 -8.21 -21.21 19.94
N GLY A 254 -7.08 -21.93 20.06
CA GLY A 254 -7.00 -23.36 19.75
C GLY A 254 -6.81 -23.68 18.26
N GLY A 255 -6.71 -22.69 17.37
CA GLY A 255 -6.51 -22.91 15.93
C GLY A 255 -6.58 -21.62 15.11
N THR A 256 -6.99 -21.74 13.84
CA THR A 256 -7.31 -20.59 12.98
C THR A 256 -8.40 -20.94 11.96
N ASP A 257 -9.23 -19.97 11.63
CA ASP A 257 -10.22 -20.00 10.54
C ASP A 257 -9.82 -19.06 9.37
N ASN A 258 -8.60 -18.52 9.39
CA ASN A 258 -8.13 -17.50 8.45
C ASN A 258 -6.66 -17.69 8.06
N HIS A 259 -6.02 -16.65 7.51
CA HIS A 259 -4.66 -16.67 6.96
C HIS A 259 -3.53 -16.49 8.00
N LEU A 260 -3.85 -16.27 9.28
CA LEU A 260 -2.88 -16.00 10.34
C LEU A 260 -2.97 -17.01 11.49
N VAL A 261 -1.85 -17.20 12.17
CA VAL A 261 -1.70 -18.08 13.33
C VAL A 261 -1.06 -17.29 14.45
N TRP A 262 -1.66 -17.37 15.63
CA TRP A 262 -1.18 -16.67 16.82
C TRP A 262 -0.69 -17.69 17.84
N VAL A 263 0.59 -17.64 18.17
CA VAL A 263 1.26 -18.61 19.05
C VAL A 263 1.57 -17.97 20.40
N ASP A 264 1.13 -18.60 21.48
CA ASP A 264 1.54 -18.31 22.85
C ASP A 264 2.79 -19.13 23.20
N LEU A 265 3.89 -18.43 23.51
CA LEU A 265 5.18 -19.02 23.81
C LEU A 265 5.47 -19.14 25.31
N ARG A 266 4.59 -18.59 26.17
CA ARG A 266 4.74 -18.61 27.63
C ARG A 266 4.73 -20.04 28.20
N PRO A 267 3.91 -21.00 27.72
CA PRO A 267 4.00 -22.40 28.16
C PRO A 267 5.34 -23.06 27.83
N LYS A 268 6.03 -22.59 26.79
CA LYS A 268 7.40 -22.99 26.42
C LYS A 268 8.48 -22.16 27.14
N GLY A 269 8.08 -21.31 28.09
CA GLY A 269 8.99 -20.46 28.86
C GLY A 269 9.69 -19.36 28.05
N LEU A 270 9.20 -19.04 26.85
CA LEU A 270 9.79 -18.02 25.96
C LEU A 270 8.85 -16.81 25.84
N ASN A 271 9.36 -15.68 25.34
CA ASN A 271 8.57 -14.47 25.06
C ASN A 271 8.80 -14.00 23.62
N GLY A 272 7.83 -13.24 23.09
CA GLY A 272 7.80 -12.84 21.68
C GLY A 272 9.07 -12.12 21.21
N ALA A 273 9.64 -11.24 22.04
CA ALA A 273 10.85 -10.48 21.69
C ALA A 273 12.13 -11.33 21.54
N ARG A 274 12.25 -12.46 22.26
CA ARG A 274 13.39 -13.39 22.09
C ARG A 274 13.17 -14.30 20.89
N ALA A 275 11.94 -14.77 20.71
CA ALA A 275 11.55 -15.62 19.59
C ALA A 275 11.70 -14.90 18.25
N GLU A 276 11.08 -13.72 18.13
CA GLU A 276 11.19 -12.84 16.95
C GLU A 276 12.64 -12.61 16.55
N ARG A 277 13.53 -12.22 17.48
CA ARG A 277 14.90 -11.91 17.11
C ARG A 277 15.68 -13.13 16.60
N VAL A 278 15.49 -14.30 17.21
CA VAL A 278 16.16 -15.52 16.71
C VAL A 278 15.59 -15.96 15.37
N LEU A 279 14.27 -15.83 15.16
CA LEU A 279 13.63 -16.12 13.86
C LEU A 279 14.10 -15.16 12.76
N GLU A 280 14.19 -13.85 13.05
CA GLU A 280 14.75 -12.82 12.16
C GLU A 280 16.20 -13.15 11.77
N GLU A 281 17.03 -13.55 12.75
CA GLU A 281 18.43 -13.95 12.51
C GLU A 281 18.57 -15.30 11.78
N ILE A 282 17.50 -16.05 11.52
CA ILE A 282 17.52 -17.23 10.64
C ILE A 282 16.69 -17.02 9.37
N SER A 283 16.47 -15.75 9.00
CA SER A 283 15.73 -15.34 7.80
C SER A 283 14.25 -15.76 7.78
N ILE A 284 13.63 -15.91 8.96
CA ILE A 284 12.17 -16.05 9.15
C ILE A 284 11.60 -14.75 9.73
N ALA A 285 10.99 -13.93 8.89
CA ALA A 285 10.41 -12.66 9.31
C ALA A 285 9.01 -12.90 9.93
N CYS A 286 8.82 -12.46 11.18
CA CYS A 286 7.54 -12.53 11.89
C CYS A 286 7.41 -11.36 12.87
N ASN A 287 6.25 -11.20 13.52
CA ASN A 287 6.08 -10.15 14.54
C ASN A 287 5.72 -10.71 15.92
N LYS A 288 6.36 -10.18 16.97
CA LYS A 288 5.93 -10.36 18.37
C LYS A 288 4.52 -9.78 18.59
N ASN A 289 3.69 -10.41 19.43
CA ASN A 289 2.28 -10.04 19.61
C ASN A 289 1.73 -10.40 21.02
N THR A 290 0.98 -9.48 21.64
CA THR A 290 0.54 -9.52 23.05
C THR A 290 -0.62 -10.48 23.31
N VAL A 291 -0.34 -11.68 23.84
CA VAL A 291 -1.32 -12.76 24.02
C VAL A 291 -2.25 -12.54 25.22
N PRO A 292 -3.46 -13.13 25.23
CA PRO A 292 -4.38 -13.05 26.38
C PRO A 292 -3.70 -13.40 27.71
N GLY A 293 -3.84 -12.52 28.71
CA GLY A 293 -3.19 -12.66 30.03
C GLY A 293 -1.83 -11.96 30.17
N ASP A 294 -1.28 -11.38 29.10
CA ASP A 294 -0.09 -10.52 29.21
C ASP A 294 -0.40 -9.24 30.00
N LYS A 295 0.48 -8.89 30.95
CA LYS A 295 0.31 -7.72 31.83
C LYS A 295 0.75 -6.39 31.19
N SER A 296 1.47 -6.42 30.07
CA SER A 296 1.99 -5.24 29.38
C SER A 296 2.18 -5.50 27.90
N ALA A 297 1.70 -4.59 27.06
CA ALA A 297 1.88 -4.67 25.61
C ALA A 297 3.34 -4.50 25.14
N LEU A 298 4.22 -3.98 26.00
CA LEU A 298 5.65 -3.84 25.72
C LEU A 298 6.44 -5.16 25.89
N ASN A 299 5.86 -6.15 26.58
CA ASN A 299 6.48 -7.46 26.82
C ASN A 299 5.57 -8.60 26.34
N PRO A 300 5.33 -8.72 25.01
CA PRO A 300 4.44 -9.73 24.46
C PRO A 300 4.94 -11.16 24.71
N GLY A 301 4.03 -12.04 25.13
CA GLY A 301 4.27 -13.45 25.37
C GLY A 301 4.20 -14.35 24.14
N GLY A 302 3.81 -13.83 22.98
CA GLY A 302 3.61 -14.62 21.76
C GLY A 302 4.16 -13.99 20.47
N ILE A 303 3.97 -14.71 19.38
CA ILE A 303 4.28 -14.29 18.00
C ILE A 303 3.07 -14.50 17.09
N ARG A 304 2.96 -13.67 16.05
CA ARG A 304 1.97 -13.80 14.98
C ARG A 304 2.68 -14.19 13.68
N LEU A 305 2.15 -15.22 13.05
CA LEU A 305 2.60 -15.81 11.79
C LEU A 305 1.47 -15.73 10.77
N GLY A 306 1.77 -15.74 9.49
CA GLY A 306 0.76 -15.84 8.42
C GLY A 306 1.33 -16.42 7.14
N THR A 307 0.42 -16.93 6.31
CA THR A 307 0.75 -17.66 5.08
C THR A 307 0.59 -16.93 3.73
N PRO A 308 0.00 -15.70 3.59
CA PRO A 308 -0.21 -15.07 2.28
C PRO A 308 1.05 -14.91 1.41
N ALA A 309 2.15 -14.38 1.98
CA ALA A 309 3.39 -14.13 1.26
C ALA A 309 4.05 -15.43 0.75
N LEU A 310 4.18 -16.46 1.59
CA LEU A 310 4.73 -17.75 1.17
C LEU A 310 3.84 -18.46 0.14
N THR A 311 2.52 -18.41 0.33
CA THR A 311 1.58 -19.01 -0.64
C THR A 311 1.66 -18.30 -2.00
N THR A 312 1.91 -16.98 -2.01
CA THR A 312 2.13 -16.20 -3.24
C THR A 312 3.40 -16.64 -4.00
N ARG A 313 4.41 -17.19 -3.30
CA ARG A 313 5.61 -17.78 -3.91
C ARG A 313 5.41 -19.25 -4.34
N GLY A 314 4.23 -19.83 -4.12
CA GLY A 314 3.87 -21.18 -4.54
C GLY A 314 4.01 -22.28 -3.49
N LEU A 315 4.28 -21.95 -2.22
CA LEU A 315 4.36 -22.97 -1.16
C LEU A 315 3.00 -23.64 -0.91
N ASN A 316 3.00 -24.97 -0.79
CA ASN A 316 1.85 -25.81 -0.44
C ASN A 316 1.99 -26.37 0.98
N GLU A 317 1.03 -27.22 1.40
CA GLU A 317 0.99 -27.80 2.74
C GLU A 317 2.28 -28.55 3.12
N SER A 318 2.88 -29.32 2.21
CA SER A 318 4.11 -30.08 2.48
C SER A 318 5.36 -29.20 2.64
N ASP A 319 5.33 -28.01 2.06
CA ASP A 319 6.38 -27.00 2.24
C ASP A 319 6.17 -26.24 3.56
N ILE A 320 4.91 -25.98 3.94
CA ILE A 320 4.58 -25.41 5.26
C ILE A 320 4.97 -26.35 6.40
N GLU A 321 4.88 -27.68 6.24
CA GLU A 321 5.38 -28.62 7.25
C GLU A 321 6.89 -28.45 7.50
N LYS A 322 7.71 -28.18 6.46
CA LYS A 322 9.14 -27.84 6.62
C LYS A 322 9.35 -26.47 7.25
N VAL A 323 8.52 -25.48 6.90
CA VAL A 323 8.54 -24.14 7.55
C VAL A 323 8.26 -24.28 9.05
N VAL A 324 7.37 -25.19 9.46
CA VAL A 324 7.12 -25.49 10.87
C VAL A 324 8.36 -26.08 11.55
N ASP A 325 9.10 -26.98 10.90
CA ASP A 325 10.36 -27.51 11.44
C ASP A 325 11.39 -26.41 11.68
N TYR A 326 11.63 -25.54 10.68
CA TYR A 326 12.55 -24.40 10.85
C TYR A 326 12.12 -23.42 11.96
N ILE A 327 10.81 -23.18 12.11
CA ILE A 327 10.28 -22.36 13.22
C ILE A 327 10.53 -23.05 14.57
N ASP A 328 10.29 -24.36 14.69
CA ASP A 328 10.52 -25.09 15.93
C ASP A 328 12.02 -25.18 16.29
N GLU A 329 12.90 -25.39 15.32
CA GLU A 329 14.35 -25.32 15.50
C GLU A 329 14.80 -23.93 15.98
N GLY A 330 14.31 -22.86 15.36
CA GLY A 330 14.59 -21.48 15.79
C GLY A 330 14.07 -21.17 17.20
N LEU A 331 12.87 -21.65 17.55
CA LEU A 331 12.29 -21.46 18.88
C LEU A 331 13.02 -22.29 19.96
N LYS A 332 13.45 -23.52 19.65
CA LYS A 332 14.32 -24.33 20.51
C LYS A 332 15.68 -23.67 20.72
N LEU A 333 16.29 -23.13 19.66
CA LEU A 333 17.54 -22.37 19.74
C LEU A 333 17.37 -21.13 20.63
N ALA A 334 16.25 -20.41 20.52
CA ALA A 334 15.92 -19.32 21.43
C ALA A 334 15.75 -19.76 22.89
N GLN A 335 15.23 -20.97 23.16
CA GLN A 335 15.21 -21.56 24.51
C GLN A 335 16.63 -21.89 25.00
N GLU A 336 17.50 -22.49 24.18
CA GLU A 336 18.90 -22.78 24.53
C GLU A 336 19.66 -21.49 24.88
N ILE A 337 19.59 -20.46 24.04
CA ILE A 337 20.24 -19.17 24.27
C ILE A 337 19.73 -18.54 25.57
N LYS A 338 18.41 -18.60 25.82
CA LYS A 338 17.82 -18.09 27.06
C LYS A 338 18.32 -18.85 28.30
N ALA A 339 18.45 -20.17 28.22
CA ALA A 339 18.96 -20.99 29.32
C ALA A 339 20.46 -20.74 29.60
N ALA A 340 21.24 -20.41 28.57
CA ALA A 340 22.66 -20.06 28.68
C ALA A 340 22.90 -18.56 29.00
N SER A 341 21.87 -17.72 29.00
CA SER A 341 22.00 -16.29 29.29
C SER A 341 22.25 -16.06 30.79
N PRO A 342 23.28 -15.28 31.19
CA PRO A 342 23.61 -15.08 32.60
C PRO A 342 22.62 -14.18 33.35
N GLY A 343 21.68 -13.55 32.64
CA GLY A 343 20.72 -12.61 33.20
C GLY A 343 19.35 -12.65 32.52
N VAL A 344 18.35 -12.09 33.21
CA VAL A 344 16.95 -12.09 32.77
C VAL A 344 16.61 -11.00 31.74
N MET A 345 17.51 -10.04 31.52
CA MET A 345 17.27 -8.94 30.57
C MET A 345 17.45 -9.38 29.11
N LEU A 346 16.85 -8.63 28.18
CA LEU A 346 17.01 -8.89 26.74
C LEU A 346 18.43 -8.59 26.26
N LYS A 347 19.14 -7.62 26.86
CA LYS A 347 20.53 -7.31 26.51
C LYS A 347 21.45 -8.51 26.71
N ASP A 348 21.28 -9.24 27.82
CA ASP A 348 22.12 -10.39 28.19
C ASP A 348 21.87 -11.54 27.20
N PHE A 349 20.61 -11.72 26.78
CA PHE A 349 20.21 -12.66 25.73
C PHE A 349 20.86 -12.34 24.38
N PHE A 350 20.89 -11.07 23.94
CA PHE A 350 21.53 -10.70 22.67
C PHE A 350 23.05 -10.86 22.72
N VAL A 351 23.70 -10.60 23.85
CA VAL A 351 25.14 -10.88 24.05
C VAL A 351 25.40 -12.39 23.95
N THR A 352 24.57 -13.24 24.58
CA THR A 352 24.71 -14.70 24.48
C THR A 352 24.45 -15.20 23.05
N MET A 353 23.43 -14.69 22.37
CA MET A 353 23.09 -15.01 20.97
C MET A 353 24.26 -14.74 20.01
N ASN A 354 24.97 -13.63 20.21
CA ASN A 354 26.11 -13.22 19.40
C ASN A 354 27.44 -13.88 19.79
N SER A 355 27.45 -14.78 20.78
CA SER A 355 28.65 -15.59 21.06
C SER A 355 28.89 -16.62 19.94
N GLU A 356 30.16 -16.91 19.65
CA GLU A 356 30.62 -17.78 18.55
C GLU A 356 29.85 -19.11 18.46
N LYS A 357 29.57 -19.74 19.60
CA LYS A 357 28.79 -21.00 19.71
C LYS A 357 27.36 -20.89 19.17
N TYR A 358 26.66 -19.79 19.43
CA TYR A 358 25.27 -19.62 19.00
C TYR A 358 25.20 -18.93 17.63
N HIS A 359 26.12 -18.02 17.34
CA HIS A 359 26.22 -17.39 16.03
C HIS A 359 26.46 -18.42 14.91
N SER A 360 27.36 -19.39 15.10
CA SER A 360 27.59 -20.48 14.13
C SER A 360 26.35 -21.36 13.90
N LYS A 361 25.58 -21.70 14.95
CA LYS A 361 24.28 -22.39 14.81
C LYS A 361 23.28 -21.55 14.01
N ILE A 362 23.18 -20.25 14.30
CA ILE A 362 22.27 -19.31 13.63
C ILE A 362 22.63 -19.22 12.14
N VAL A 363 23.90 -19.06 11.80
CA VAL A 363 24.36 -18.98 10.40
C VAL A 363 24.04 -20.27 9.64
N SER A 364 24.33 -21.45 10.21
CA SER A 364 24.03 -22.73 9.54
C SER A 364 22.53 -22.95 9.35
N LEU A 365 21.69 -22.59 10.32
CA LEU A 365 20.22 -22.69 10.18
C LEU A 365 19.70 -21.67 9.14
N ARG A 366 20.24 -20.44 9.14
CA ARG A 366 19.96 -19.41 8.12
C ARG A 366 20.28 -19.92 6.72
N GLU A 367 21.46 -20.47 6.49
CA GLU A 367 21.89 -21.00 5.17
C GLU A 367 20.94 -22.10 4.65
N ASN A 368 20.48 -23.00 5.53
CA ASN A 368 19.50 -24.03 5.18
C ASN A 368 18.14 -23.44 4.80
N ILE A 369 17.67 -22.41 5.51
CA ILE A 369 16.40 -21.72 5.27
C ILE A 369 16.47 -20.90 3.98
N GLU A 370 17.55 -20.15 3.76
CA GLU A 370 17.79 -19.38 2.54
C GLU A 370 17.84 -20.29 1.31
N SER A 371 18.59 -21.41 1.40
CA SER A 371 18.64 -22.46 0.37
C SER A 371 17.30 -23.20 0.14
N PHE A 372 16.36 -23.12 1.08
CA PHE A 372 15.00 -23.62 0.91
C PHE A 372 14.11 -22.57 0.23
N ALA A 373 14.15 -21.33 0.69
CA ALA A 373 13.34 -20.22 0.17
C ALA A 373 13.68 -19.87 -1.29
N GLU A 374 14.96 -19.89 -1.69
CA GLU A 374 15.40 -19.55 -3.05
C GLU A 374 14.84 -20.47 -4.15
N LYS A 375 14.31 -21.65 -3.79
CA LYS A 375 13.66 -22.58 -4.73
C LYS A 375 12.31 -22.09 -5.25
N PHE A 376 11.71 -21.10 -4.58
CA PHE A 376 10.35 -20.62 -4.86
C PHE A 376 10.38 -19.30 -5.62
N GLN A 377 9.54 -19.18 -6.65
CA GLN A 377 9.48 -17.98 -7.49
C GLN A 377 9.17 -16.72 -6.67
N MET A 378 9.84 -15.61 -7.01
CA MET A 378 9.57 -14.29 -6.43
C MET A 378 8.86 -13.39 -7.45
N PRO A 379 7.60 -12.96 -7.20
CA PRO A 379 6.91 -12.01 -8.07
C PRO A 379 7.63 -10.65 -8.22
N GLY A 380 7.21 -9.89 -9.24
CA GLY A 380 7.75 -8.57 -9.55
C GLY A 380 8.72 -8.62 -10.73
N TYR A 381 9.67 -7.69 -10.75
CA TYR A 381 10.76 -7.65 -11.74
C TYR A 381 11.86 -8.66 -11.41
N GLU A 382 12.60 -9.11 -12.42
CA GLU A 382 13.72 -10.04 -12.28
C GLU A 382 15.03 -9.33 -11.91
N ASP A 383 15.29 -8.16 -12.50
CA ASP A 383 16.61 -7.47 -12.46
C ASP A 383 16.83 -6.50 -11.27
N TYR A 384 15.83 -6.31 -10.39
CA TYR A 384 15.91 -5.38 -9.24
C TYR A 384 16.45 -6.00 -7.96
#